data_AF-A0A0G0ANN2-F1
#
_entry.id   AF-A0A0G0ANN2-F1
#
_cell.length_a   1.000
_cell.length_b   1.000
_cell.length_c   1.000
_cell.angle_alpha   90.00
_cell.angle_beta   90.00
_cell.angle_gamma   90.00
#
_symmetry.space_group_name_H-M   'P 1'
#
loop_
_entity.id
_entity.type
_entity.pdbx_description
1 polymer ?
#
loop_
_entity_poly.entity_id
_entity_poly.type
_entity_poly.pdbx_seq_one_letter_code
_entity_poly.pdbx_strand_id
1 'polypeptide(L)' 'MEKIKVEQHGFTAFSWFAGWLFTIGFLHLAFWKGVLAIVLWPYYIGLVVSQLIER' A
#
# COMPACT_ATOMS: atom_id res chain seq x y z
N MET A 1 -4.59 -28.92 -23.68
CA MET A 1 -3.42 -28.28 -23.04
C MET A 1 -3.94 -26.99 -22.41
N GLU A 2 -4.19 -26.96 -21.10
CA GLU A 2 -4.60 -25.72 -20.44
C GLU A 2 -3.41 -24.74 -20.43
N LYS A 3 -3.56 -23.60 -21.10
CA LYS A 3 -2.56 -22.53 -21.06
C LYS A 3 -2.64 -21.89 -19.69
N ILE A 4 -1.65 -22.13 -18.83
CA ILE A 4 -1.51 -21.41 -17.57
C ILE A 4 -1.27 -19.93 -17.92
N LYS A 5 -2.25 -19.08 -17.60
CA LYS A 5 -2.14 -17.63 -17.73
C LYS A 5 -1.36 -17.11 -16.52
N VAL A 6 -0.12 -16.67 -16.74
CA VAL A 6 0.66 -15.99 -15.70
C VAL A 6 0.16 -14.56 -15.61
N GLU A 7 -0.59 -14.23 -14.56
CA GLU A 7 -1.03 -12.86 -14.29
C GLU A 7 0.01 -12.12 -13.44
N GLN A 8 0.50 -10.99 -13.95
CA GLN A 8 1.56 -10.22 -13.33
C GLN A 8 0.98 -9.17 -12.37
N HIS A 9 0.99 -9.47 -11.08
CA HIS A 9 0.58 -8.55 -10.01
C HIS A 9 1.59 -7.40 -9.72
N GLY A 10 2.54 -7.16 -10.62
CA GLY A 10 3.61 -6.17 -10.42
C GLY A 10 3.09 -4.75 -10.23
N PHE A 11 1.96 -4.41 -10.84
CA PHE A 11 1.35 -3.08 -10.69
C PHE A 11 0.87 -2.81 -9.26
N THR A 12 0.29 -3.81 -8.61
CA THR A 12 -0.20 -3.70 -7.22
C THR A 12 0.96 -3.55 -6.24
N ALA A 13 2.01 -4.36 -6.43
CA ALA A 13 3.22 -4.28 -5.62
C ALA A 13 3.97 -2.94 -5.79
N PHE A 14 4.04 -2.42 -7.03
CA PHE A 14 4.67 -1.14 -7.30
C PHE A 14 3.88 0.03 -6.72
N SER A 15 2.56 0.01 -6.87
CA SER A 15 1.67 1.05 -6.30
C SER A 15 1.79 1.10 -4.78
N TRP A 16 1.87 -0.07 -4.13
CA TRP A 16 2.17 -0.18 -2.71
C TRP A 16 3.53 0.44 -2.38
N PHE A 17 4.61 -0.01 -3.02
CA PHE A 17 5.95 0.50 -2.71
C PHE A 17 6.07 2.02 -2.95
N ALA A 18 5.51 2.53 -4.04
CA ALA A 18 5.54 3.94 -4.41
C ALA A 18 4.82 4.81 -3.36
N GLY A 19 3.62 4.41 -2.92
CA GLY A 19 2.90 5.18 -1.91
C GLY A 19 3.54 5.13 -0.52
N TRP A 20 4.27 4.06 -0.18
CA TRP A 20 5.02 3.99 1.08
C TRP A 20 6.19 4.98 1.07
N LEU A 21 6.98 5.00 -0.01
CA LEU A 21 8.05 5.97 -0.21
C LEU A 21 7.52 7.41 -0.23
N PHE A 22 6.37 7.62 -0.90
CA PHE A 22 5.69 8.92 -0.90
C PHE A 22 5.34 9.34 0.53
N THR A 23 4.78 8.46 1.35
CA THR A 23 4.42 8.76 2.75
C THR A 23 5.64 9.15 3.59
N ILE A 24 6.76 8.43 3.44
CA ILE A 24 7.99 8.75 4.16
C ILE A 24 8.53 10.13 3.76
N GLY A 25 8.58 10.42 2.45
CA GLY A 25 9.07 11.69 1.93
C GLY A 25 8.14 12.87 2.26
N PHE A 26 6.84 12.67 2.12
CA PHE A 26 5.81 13.68 2.38
C PHE A 26 5.76 14.10 3.85
N LEU A 27 5.84 13.14 4.79
CA LEU A 27 5.83 13.42 6.23
C LEU A 27 7.22 13.61 6.84
N HIS A 28 8.29 13.50 6.04
CA HIS A 28 9.68 13.58 6.48
C HIS A 28 9.97 12.69 7.70
N LEU A 29 9.53 11.43 7.62
CA LEU A 29 9.61 10.47 8.72
C LEU A 29 11.05 9.99 8.93
N ALA A 30 11.51 10.02 10.19
CA ALA A 30 12.75 9.33 10.58
C ALA A 30 12.63 7.81 10.30
N PHE A 31 13.76 7.12 10.06
CA PHE A 31 13.80 5.73 9.61
C PHE A 31 12.81 4.79 10.33
N TRP A 32 12.82 4.79 11.67
CA TRP A 32 11.92 3.95 12.47
C TRP A 32 10.44 4.29 12.32
N LYS A 33 10.11 5.57 12.13
CA LYS A 33 8.73 5.99 11.83
C LYS A 33 8.33 5.55 10.41
N GLY A 34 9.27 5.53 9.45
CA GLY A 34 9.05 4.99 8.12
C GLY A 34 8.79 3.48 8.11
N VAL A 35 9.47 2.72 8.97
CA VAL A 35 9.21 1.28 9.16
C VAL A 35 7.80 1.07 9.73
N LEU A 36 7.41 1.83 10.76
CA LEU A 36 6.04 1.77 11.30
C LEU A 36 4.98 2.14 10.27
N ALA A 37 5.30 3.03 9.32
CA ALA A 37 4.39 3.41 8.24
C ALA A 37 4.03 2.22 7.32
N ILE A 38 4.88 1.19 7.17
CA ILE A 38 4.55 -0.01 6.38
C ILE A 38 3.31 -0.71 6.96
N VAL A 39 3.21 -0.77 8.29
CA VAL A 39 2.11 -1.46 9.00
C VAL A 39 0.90 -0.55 9.17
N LEU A 40 1.11 0.73 9.45
CA LEU A 40 0.03 1.70 9.66
C LEU A 40 -0.73 2.03 8.38
N TRP A 41 -0.03 2.10 7.25
CA TRP A 41 -0.64 2.54 6.00
C TRP A 41 -1.77 1.63 5.48
N PRO A 42 -1.69 0.28 5.48
CA PRO A 42 -2.83 -0.58 5.09
C PRO A 42 -4.01 -0.42 6.04
N TYR A 43 -3.73 -0.21 7.33
CA TYR A 43 -4.77 0.01 8.33
C TYR A 43 -5.59 1.27 8.02
N TYR A 44 -4.93 2.39 7.74
CA TYR A 44 -5.64 3.64 7.39
C TYR A 44 -6.38 3.56 6.05
N ILE A 45 -5.81 2.88 5.05
CA ILE A 45 -6.51 2.63 3.78
C ILE A 45 -7.78 1.80 4.03
N GLY A 46 -7.67 0.72 4.80
CA GLY A 46 -8.81 -0.13 5.16
C GLY A 46 -9.90 0.62 5.93
N LEU A 47 -9.51 1.49 6.86
CA LEU A 47 -10.44 2.33 7.61
C LEU A 47 -11.23 3.27 6.69
N VAL A 48 -10.55 3.98 5.79
CA VAL A 48 -11.20 4.89 4.83
C VAL A 48 -12.09 4.13 3.85
N VAL A 49 -11.64 2.97 3.38
CA VAL A 49 -12.42 2.11 2.48
C VAL A 49 -13.67 1.56 3.18
N SER A 50 -13.59 1.10 4.43
CA SER A 50 -14.75 0.68 5.23
C SER A 50 -15.74 1.82 5.40
N GLN A 51 -15.27 3.02 5.77
CA GLN A 51 -16.12 4.21 5.87
C GLN A 51 -16.78 4.61 4.55
N LEU A 52 -16.13 4.36 3.41
CA LEU A 52 -16.69 4.64 2.09
C LEU A 52 -17.74 3.60 1.67
N ILE A 53 -17.55 2.33 2.03
CA ILE A 53 -18.47 1.23 1.71
C ILE A 53 -19.73 1.29 2.58
N GLU A 54 -19.61 1.77 3.82
CA GLU A 54 -20.73 1.88 4.78
C GLU A 54 -21.60 3.13 4.60
N ARG A 55 -21.34 3.94 3.56
CA ARG A 55 -22.18 5.09 3.15
C ARG A 55 -23.06 4.76 1.96
#